data_AF-A0AA45LDD7-F1
#
_entry.id   AF-A0AA45LDD7-F1
#
_cell.length_a   1.000
_cell.length_b   1.000
_cell.length_c   1.000
_cell.angle_alpha   90.00
_cell.angle_beta   90.00
_cell.angle_gamma   90.00
#
_symmetry.space_group_name_H-M   'P 1'
#
loop_
_entity.id
_entity.type
_entity.pdbx_description
1 polymer ?
#
loop_
_entity_poly.entity_id
_entity_poly.type
_entity_poly.pdbx_seq_one_letter_code
_entity_poly.pdbx_strand_id
1 'polypeptide(L)' 'MTGAETKVARLVALGRTNRQVADELHLSPHTASTHLRHAFAKLDVRTRTELARLAPRG' A
#
# COMPACT_ATOMS: atom_id res chain seq x y z
N MET A 1 -7.70 -0.18 10.10
CA MET A 1 -7.42 0.14 8.68
C MET A 1 -8.72 0.33 7.93
N THR A 2 -8.76 1.19 6.92
CA THR A 2 -9.89 1.31 5.99
C THR A 2 -9.71 0.34 4.81
N GLY A 3 -10.79 0.06 4.08
CA GLY A 3 -10.72 -0.80 2.88
C GLY A 3 -9.73 -0.29 1.82
N ALA A 4 -9.61 1.04 1.66
CA ALA A 4 -8.65 1.64 0.74
C ALA A 4 -7.19 1.45 1.20
N GLU A 5 -6.90 1.65 2.49
CA GLU A 5 -5.57 1.42 3.07
C GLU A 5 -5.13 -0.03 2.88
N THR A 6 -6.03 -1.00 3.14
CA THR A 6 -5.74 -2.43 2.95
C THR A 6 -5.43 -2.76 1.50
N LYS A 7 -6.23 -2.26 0.55
CA LYS A 7 -6.03 -2.50 -0.88
C LYS A 7 -4.69 -1.93 -1.35
N VAL A 8 -4.39 -0.69 -0.98
CA VAL A 8 -3.13 -0.01 -1.32
C VAL A 8 -1.94 -0.76 -0.72
N ALA A 9 -1.99 -1.08 0.57
CA ALA A 9 -0.91 -1.81 1.25
C ALA A 9 -0.66 -3.18 0.62
N ARG A 10 -1.71 -3.94 0.29
CA ARG A 10 -1.58 -5.25 -0.35
C ARG A 10 -0.87 -5.15 -1.70
N LEU A 11 -1.29 -4.22 -2.56
CA LEU A 11 -0.69 -4.07 -3.88
C LEU A 11 0.77 -3.59 -3.80
N VAL A 12 1.08 -2.68 -2.89
CA VAL A 12 2.46 -2.23 -2.65
C VAL A 12 3.34 -3.37 -2.11
N ALA A 13 2.80 -4.20 -1.22
CA ALA A 13 3.51 -5.37 -0.70
C ALA A 13 3.83 -6.41 -1.79
N LEU A 14 3.01 -6.47 -2.85
CA LEU A 14 3.26 -7.26 -4.07
C LEU A 14 4.23 -6.57 -5.06
N GLY A 15 4.84 -5.45 -4.68
CA GLY A 15 5.82 -4.73 -5.50
C GLY A 15 5.24 -3.65 -6.41
N ARG A 16 3.92 -3.38 -6.39
CA ARG A 16 3.32 -2.32 -7.23
C ARG A 16 3.70 -0.93 -6.78
N THR A 17 4.04 -0.05 -7.72
CA THR A 17 4.31 1.38 -7.46
C THR A 17 3.01 2.13 -7.12
N ASN A 18 3.10 3.29 -6.47
CA ASN A 18 1.91 4.10 -6.13
C ASN A 18 1.10 4.49 -7.37
N ARG A 19 1.76 4.66 -8.53
CA ARG A 19 1.09 4.93 -9.81
C ARG A 19 0.28 3.72 -10.28
N GLN A 20 0.88 2.53 -10.30
CA GLN A 20 0.17 1.30 -10.67
C GLN A 20 -1.01 1.01 -9.74
N VAL A 21 -0.83 1.24 -8.44
CA VAL A 21 -1.90 1.11 -7.45
C VAL A 21 -3.02 2.12 -7.70
N ALA A 22 -2.67 3.35 -8.02
CA ALA A 22 -3.64 4.40 -8.34
C ALA A 22 -4.43 4.05 -9.60
N ASP A 23 -3.76 3.56 -10.64
CA ASP A 23 -4.40 3.12 -11.88
C ASP A 23 -5.36 1.94 -11.63
N GLU A 24 -4.94 0.94 -10.84
CA GLU A 24 -5.75 -0.26 -10.53
C GLU A 24 -6.95 0.05 -9.62
N LEU A 25 -6.81 1.02 -8.71
CA LEU A 25 -7.87 1.39 -7.77
C LEU A 25 -8.71 2.59 -8.23
N HIS A 26 -8.47 3.11 -9.44
CA HIS A 26 -9.08 4.33 -9.98
C HIS A 26 -8.95 5.53 -9.02
N LEU A 27 -7.74 5.71 -8.46
CA LEU A 27 -7.38 6.81 -7.56
C LEU A 27 -6.35 7.73 -8.20
N SER A 28 -6.11 8.89 -7.60
CA SER A 28 -4.91 9.66 -7.91
C SER A 28 -3.67 9.03 -7.25
N PRO A 29 -2.47 9.16 -7.85
CA PRO A 29 -1.22 8.73 -7.20
C PRO A 29 -1.00 9.36 -5.83
N HIS A 30 -1.48 10.60 -5.63
CA HIS A 30 -1.41 11.29 -4.35
C HIS A 30 -2.31 10.61 -3.31
N THR A 31 -3.55 10.27 -3.66
CA THR A 31 -4.48 9.55 -2.78
C THR A 31 -3.93 8.18 -2.38
N ALA A 32 -3.37 7.44 -3.35
CA ALA A 32 -2.71 6.16 -3.07
C ALA A 32 -1.53 6.33 -2.09
N SER A 33 -0.71 7.38 -2.26
CA SER A 33 0.39 7.70 -1.35
C SER A 33 -0.10 8.01 0.07
N THR A 34 -1.19 8.78 0.20
CA THR A 34 -1.79 9.10 1.50
C THR A 34 -2.30 7.86 2.21
N HIS A 35 -3.06 7.00 1.50
CA HIS A 35 -3.50 5.72 2.05
C HIS A 35 -2.34 4.81 2.44
N LEU A 36 -1.27 4.76 1.65
CA LEU A 36 -0.07 4.00 1.97
C LEU A 36 0.59 4.51 3.26
N ARG A 37 0.71 5.83 3.44
CA ARG A 37 1.27 6.43 4.66
C ARG A 37 0.44 6.08 5.89
N HIS A 38 -0.88 6.11 5.79
CA HIS A 38 -1.74 5.70 6.90
C HIS A 38 -1.65 4.21 7.19
N ALA A 39 -1.54 3.37 6.16
CA ALA A 39 -1.30 1.94 6.33
C ALA A 39 0.05 1.68 7.04
N PHE A 40 1.11 2.38 6.65
CA PHE A 40 2.43 2.30 7.30
C PHE A 40 2.36 2.61 8.79
N ALA A 41 1.71 3.72 9.16
CA ALA A 41 1.54 4.10 10.55
C ALA A 41 0.71 3.08 11.36
N LYS A 42 -0.29 2.45 10.73
CA LYS A 42 -1.16 1.46 11.40
C LYS A 42 -0.54 0.07 11.50
N LEU A 43 0.37 -0.28 10.59
CA LEU A 43 1.08 -1.56 10.57
C LEU A 43 2.45 -1.48 11.26
N ASP A 44 2.82 -0.31 11.80
CA ASP A 44 4.13 -0.01 12.37
C ASP A 44 5.31 -0.39 11.44
N VAL A 45 5.14 -0.08 10.15
CA VAL A 45 6.20 -0.25 9.13
C VAL A 45 6.66 1.10 8.59
N ARG A 46 7.93 1.18 8.24
CA ARG A 46 8.59 2.39 7.75
C ARG A 46 8.98 2.30 6.29
N THR A 47 9.12 1.08 5.76
CA THR A 47 9.58 0.86 4.38
C THR A 47 8.66 -0.05 3.58
N ARG A 48 8.70 0.12 2.25
CA ARG A 48 8.04 -0.78 1.29
C ARG A 48 8.54 -2.22 1.45
N THR A 49 9.82 -2.40 1.78
CA THR A 49 10.44 -3.72 2.01
C THR A 49 9.90 -4.38 3.28
N GLU A 50 9.73 -3.62 4.37
CA GLU A 50 9.05 -4.12 5.57
C GLU A 50 7.59 -4.50 5.28
N LEU A 51 6.87 -3.65 4.56
CA LEU A 51 5.51 -3.96 4.16
C LEU A 51 5.45 -5.24 3.29
N ALA A 52 6.39 -5.43 2.36
CA ALA A 52 6.47 -6.64 1.54
C ALA A 52 6.75 -7.90 2.36
N ARG A 53 7.45 -7.80 3.50
CA ARG A 53 7.65 -8.94 4.41
C ARG A 53 6.38 -9.38 5.13
N LEU A 54 5.39 -8.49 5.25
CA LEU A 54 4.07 -8.79 5.85
C LEU A 54 3.11 -9.45 4.86
N ALA A 55 3.36 -9.37 3.55
CA ALA A 55 2.55 -10.09 2.58
C ALA A 55 2.79 -11.60 2.73
N PRO A 56 1.74 -12.44 2.64
CA PRO A 56 1.92 -13.87 2.56
C PRO A 56 2.84 -14.17 1.39
N ARG A 57 3.94 -14.88 1.68
CA ARG A 57 4.80 -15.43 0.63
C ARG A 57 3.94 -16.48 -0.08
N GLY A 58 3.63 -16.22 -1.35
CA GLY A 58 3.08 -17.24 -2.24
C GLY A 58 4.05 -18.40 -2.38
#